data_AF-A0A2G9NHA6-F1
#
_entry.id   AF-A0A2G9NHA6-F1
#
_cell.length_a   1.000
_cell.length_b   1.000
_cell.length_c   1.000
_cell.angle_alpha   90.00
_cell.angle_beta   90.00
_cell.angle_gamma   90.00
#
_symmetry.space_group_name_H-M   'P 1'
#
loop_
_entity.id
_entity.type
_entity.pdbx_description
1 polymer ?
#
loop_
_entity_poly.entity_id
_entity_poly.type
_entity_poly.pdbx_seq_one_letter_code
_entity_poly.pdbx_strand_id
1 'polypeptide(L)' 'MFIKRGKMSRRSKNRTVWGVVGVILTLFGAIGTIPVLLNKDYILGLPLTALSVIGGIILIAWSFSD' A
#
# COMPACT_ATOMS: atom_id res chain seq x y z
N MET A 1 0.08 14.82 -36.83
CA MET A 1 0.85 13.88 -36.00
C MET A 1 -0.07 13.35 -34.90
N PHE A 2 -0.66 12.17 -35.09
CA PHE A 2 -1.64 11.62 -34.13
C PHE A 2 -0.91 11.11 -32.90
N ILE A 3 -1.10 11.78 -31.76
CA ILE A 3 -0.68 11.29 -30.46
C ILE A 3 -1.53 10.04 -30.18
N LYS A 4 -1.04 8.87 -30.56
CA LYS A 4 -1.55 7.60 -30.04
C LYS A 4 -1.33 7.66 -28.53
N ARG A 5 -2.37 8.05 -27.78
CA ARG A 5 -2.45 7.74 -26.35
C ARG A 5 -2.35 6.22 -26.26
N GLY A 6 -1.15 5.73 -25.96
CA GLY A 6 -0.91 4.30 -25.76
C GLY A 6 -1.92 3.84 -24.73
N LYS A 7 -2.94 3.09 -25.17
CA LYS A 7 -3.87 2.44 -24.26
C LYS A 7 -3.04 1.39 -23.54
N MET A 8 -2.51 1.73 -22.36
CA MET A 8 -1.95 0.74 -21.45
C MET A 8 -2.97 -0.40 -21.33
N SER A 9 -2.50 -1.64 -21.48
CA SER A 9 -3.32 -2.83 -21.31
C SER A 9 -4.12 -2.71 -20.01
N ARG A 10 -5.44 -2.96 -20.05
CA ARG A 10 -6.32 -2.88 -18.87
C ARG A 10 -5.75 -3.66 -17.67
N ARG A 11 -4.98 -4.73 -17.93
CA ARG A 11 -4.30 -5.53 -16.92
C ARG A 11 -3.18 -4.77 -16.20
N SER A 12 -2.38 -4.01 -16.94
CA SER A 12 -1.31 -3.14 -16.40
C SER A 12 -1.90 -1.99 -15.58
N LYS A 13 -2.99 -1.36 -16.05
CA LYS A 13 -3.69 -0.30 -15.30
C LYS A 13 -4.24 -0.81 -13.96
N ASN A 14 -4.84 -2.00 -13.93
CA ASN A 14 -5.35 -2.58 -12.69
C ASN A 14 -4.23 -2.93 -11.70
N ARG A 15 -3.10 -3.48 -12.17
CA ARG A 15 -1.94 -3.75 -11.31
C ARG A 15 -1.42 -2.47 -10.65
N THR A 16 -1.20 -1.40 -11.42
CA THR A 16 -0.73 -0.12 -10.86
C THR A 16 -1.69 0.45 -9.81
N VAL A 17 -3.01 0.33 -10.01
CA VAL A 17 -3.99 0.79 -9.01
C VAL A 17 -3.85 0.00 -7.71
N TRP A 18 -3.68 -1.32 -7.77
CA TRP A 18 -3.44 -2.15 -6.58
C TRP A 18 -2.11 -1.80 -5.88
N GLY A 19 -1.07 -1.47 -6.64
CA GLY A 19 0.20 -0.99 -6.08
C GLY A 19 0.05 0.33 -5.33
N VAL A 20 -0.67 1.30 -5.91
CA VAL A 20 -0.97 2.58 -5.24
C VAL A 20 -1.80 2.37 -3.97
N VAL A 21 -2.79 1.47 -4.01
CA VAL A 21 -3.58 1.10 -2.81
C VAL A 21 -2.67 0.50 -1.73
N GLY A 22 -1.73 -0.36 -2.10
CA GLY A 22 -0.74 -0.92 -1.17
C GLY A 22 0.15 0.15 -0.53
N VAL A 23 0.65 1.11 -1.32
CA VAL A 23 1.45 2.25 -0.81
C VAL A 23 0.66 3.09 0.19
N ILE A 24 -0.61 3.39 -0.10
CA ILE A 24 -1.48 4.15 0.80
C ILE A 24 -1.70 3.39 2.11
N LEU A 25 -1.95 2.08 2.05
CA LEU A 25 -2.10 1.21 3.23
C LEU A 25 -0.84 1.20 4.10
N THR A 26 0.33 1.07 3.49
CA THR A 26 1.61 1.10 4.21
C THR A 26 1.87 2.45 4.87
N LEU A 27 1.62 3.56 4.16
CA LEU A 27 1.73 4.92 4.72
C LEU A 27 0.78 5.12 5.90
N PHE A 28 -0.47 4.66 5.77
CA PHE A 28 -1.45 4.78 6.84
C PHE A 28 -1.07 3.95 8.07
N GLY A 29 -0.58 2.72 7.85
CA GLY A 29 -0.04 1.87 8.91
C GLY A 29 1.12 2.54 9.66
N ALA A 30 2.09 3.10 8.93
CA ALA A 30 3.26 3.76 9.50
C ALA A 30 2.91 5.05 10.26
N ILE A 31 2.03 5.89 9.72
CA ILE A 31 1.56 7.12 10.39
C ILE A 31 0.75 6.76 11.64
N GLY A 32 -0.09 5.73 11.57
CA GLY A 32 -0.85 5.22 12.71
C GLY A 32 0.02 4.67 13.84
N THR A 33 1.25 4.25 13.55
CA THR A 33 2.20 3.79 14.59
C THR A 33 2.68 4.94 15.48
N ILE A 34 2.73 6.18 14.98
CA ILE A 34 3.22 7.35 15.72
C ILE A 34 2.42 7.62 17.02
N PRO A 35 1.07 7.74 17.00
CA PRO A 35 0.28 7.93 18.21
C PRO A 35 0.20 6.66 19.09
N VAL A 36 0.37 5.47 18.50
CA VAL A 36 0.41 4.20 19.23
C VAL A 36 1.68 4.09 20.07
N LEU A 37 2.82 4.56 19.55
CA LEU A 37 4.10 4.57 20.26
C LEU A 37 4.09 5.48 21.50
N LEU A 38 3.21 6.49 21.50
CA LEU A 38 3.08 7.47 22.58
C LEU A 38 2.09 7.02 23.69
N ASN A 39 1.31 5.96 23.46
CA ASN A 39 0.33 5.46 24.43
C ASN A 39 0.80 4.18 25.12
N LYS A 40 0.45 4.02 26.41
CA LYS A 40 0.77 2.78 27.17
C LYS A 40 0.05 1.54 26.63
N ASP A 41 -0.98 1.70 25.80
CA ASP A 41 -1.70 0.63 25.10
C ASP A 41 -1.04 0.18 23.78
N TYR A 42 0.25 0.46 23.62
CA TYR A 42 1.04 0.12 22.43
C TYR A 42 1.05 -1.38 22.10
N ILE A 43 0.81 -2.25 23.08
CA ILE A 43 0.83 -3.71 22.94
C ILE A 43 -0.20 -4.21 21.92
N LEU A 44 -1.36 -3.54 21.82
CA LEU A 44 -2.42 -3.91 20.86
C LEU A 44 -2.34 -3.13 19.55
N GLY A 45 -1.84 -1.89 19.56
CA GLY A 45 -1.72 -1.07 18.36
C GLY A 45 -0.53 -1.43 17.45
N LEU A 46 0.58 -1.92 18.03
CA LEU A 46 1.74 -2.39 17.26
C LEU A 46 1.42 -3.56 16.32
N PRO A 47 0.76 -4.65 16.76
CA PRO A 47 0.42 -5.75 15.85
C PRO A 47 -0.52 -5.30 14.72
N LEU A 48 -1.48 -4.43 15.02
CA LEU A 48 -2.43 -3.93 14.03
C LEU A 48 -1.74 -3.11 12.93
N THR A 49 -0.83 -2.23 13.34
CA THR A 49 -0.04 -1.41 12.41
C THR A 49 0.95 -2.26 11.60
N ALA A 50 1.58 -3.26 12.23
CA ALA A 50 2.44 -4.22 11.54
C ALA A 50 1.67 -5.01 10.46
N LEU A 51 0.46 -5.50 10.76
CA LEU A 51 -0.38 -6.20 9.77
C LEU A 51 -0.77 -5.30 8.60
N SER A 52 -1.10 -4.04 8.85
CA SER A 52 -1.40 -3.05 7.81
C SER A 52 -0.20 -2.82 6.88
N VAL A 53 1.00 -2.66 7.45
CA VAL A 53 2.25 -2.47 6.71
C VAL A 53 2.59 -3.70 5.86
N ILE A 54 2.53 -4.89 6.46
CA ILE A 54 2.79 -6.16 5.76
C ILE A 54 1.80 -6.35 4.60
N GLY A 55 0.50 -6.10 4.84
CA GLY A 55 -0.53 -6.19 3.81
C GLY A 55 -0.29 -5.20 2.66
N GLY A 56 0.10 -3.96 2.97
CA GLY A 56 0.46 -2.96 1.97
C GLY A 56 1.70 -3.37 1.14
N ILE A 57 2.74 -3.92 1.78
CA ILE A 57 3.94 -4.43 1.09
C ILE A 57 3.59 -5.61 0.17
N ILE A 58 2.74 -6.55 0.62
CA ILE A 58 2.30 -7.68 -0.20
C ILE A 58 1.51 -7.19 -1.42
N LEU A 59 0.64 -6.19 -1.25
CA LEU A 59 -0.11 -5.59 -2.37
C LEU A 59 0.81 -4.89 -3.37
N ILE A 60 1.83 -4.19 -2.88
CA ILE A 60 2.87 -3.58 -3.72
C ILE A 60 3.62 -4.69 -4.46
N ALA A 61 4.16 -5.68 -3.76
CA ALA A 61 4.89 -6.79 -4.35
C ALA A 61 4.05 -7.53 -5.39
N TRP A 62 2.76 -7.79 -5.11
CA TRP A 62 1.84 -8.42 -6.04
C TRP A 62 1.51 -7.54 -7.25
N SER A 63 1.47 -6.22 -7.07
CA SER A 63 1.23 -5.28 -8.16
C SER A 63 2.40 -5.19 -9.15
N PHE A 64 3.62 -5.46 -8.69
CA PHE A 64 4.84 -5.37 -9.48
C PHE A 64 5.47 -6.74 -9.83
N SER A 65 5.03 -7.84 -9.21
CA SER A 65 5.38 -9.19 -9.66
C SER A 65 4.69 -9.46 -11.00
N ASP A 66 5.51 -9.57 -12.04
CA ASP A 66 5.07 -9.80 -13.42
C ASP A 66 4.34 -11.13 -13.62
#